data_AF-A0A0D0AXE9-F1
#
_entry.id   AF-A0A0D0AXE9-F1
#
_cell.length_a   1.000
_cell.length_b   1.000
_cell.length_c   1.000
_cell.angle_alpha   90.00
_cell.angle_beta   90.00
_cell.angle_gamma   90.00
#
_symmetry.space_group_name_H-M   'P 1'
#
loop_
_entity.id
_entity.type
_entity.pdbx_description
1 polymer ?
#
loop_
_entity_poly.entity_id
_entity_poly.type
_entity_poly.pdbx_seq_one_letter_code
_entity_poly.pdbx_strand_id
1 'polypeptide(L)'
;MSELDPVHYSFSELFDNPSIDMLRPFGQNKYLGITSGEELPDASLVPELPPPIPLAPALQRLETVLAVEEGQALIDESTADAPSTPSQLLPADPFAPALLQGPGIRPQDYLLYNGRWIHKQTICRLVINKDFVSKSLNRLERVRTGYTKVNNHIDISAGQITDKNLFLVGDIFLTILCSDRTLSIGVLWSTTANLSGIARASINVGVMKATRTTSKITGQLLTLVPTHPSLDVSQSFLWDGGYVSARSAIQGTSESTDRVVVITVPGSLVEPINPEPTFIRLRDDINSDDFTQVNGGQMELKIPLKSIASVTPSEPKAFPYRLSDGSHAIVSLEAGVQLTASEGRRITVCPLCEANVSDMRNHVGLHILRSLSNMPEEPPLKELVGIILPCGFCGHSGMPECAITIIVPNNAAPTWTTTCMYKHIFRYGSADVGSKTTPCRNIPLKCELCYPVLSPEPGKASRKTAAVYVDAVWHYNMPEHILSVHKEYSVPGRREAGVALPAHILRVMGLTELEQKAAHIPLDRWKPSYNDVEKENIPASSSRQTKRSAIAPAVSLPAKRPRIATQPLLTARTLVV
;
A
#
# COMPACT_ATOMS: atom_id res chain seq x y z
N MET A 1 -45.83 -15.30 -16.15
CA MET A 1 -44.76 -15.63 -15.18
C MET A 1 -45.31 -15.36 -13.79
N SER A 2 -45.03 -16.22 -12.81
CA SER A 2 -45.68 -16.26 -11.48
C SER A 2 -45.58 -14.94 -10.70
N GLU A 3 -46.72 -14.45 -10.19
CA GLU A 3 -46.90 -13.24 -9.36
C GLU A 3 -46.70 -13.49 -7.84
N LEU A 4 -46.13 -14.64 -7.45
CA LEU A 4 -46.03 -14.97 -6.02
C LEU A 4 -44.84 -14.28 -5.34
N ASP A 5 -45.13 -13.68 -4.19
CA ASP A 5 -44.17 -13.08 -3.26
C ASP A 5 -43.14 -14.14 -2.79
N PRO A 6 -41.82 -13.82 -2.76
CA PRO A 6 -40.76 -14.68 -2.23
C PRO A 6 -41.06 -15.36 -0.88
N VAL A 7 -41.88 -14.75 -0.02
CA VAL A 7 -42.25 -15.31 1.29
C VAL A 7 -43.10 -16.58 1.18
N HIS A 8 -43.70 -16.85 0.01
CA HIS A 8 -44.50 -18.06 -0.22
C HIS A 8 -43.68 -19.29 -0.64
N TYR A 9 -42.35 -19.18 -0.70
CA TYR A 9 -41.46 -20.32 -0.97
C TYR A 9 -40.81 -20.81 0.34
N SER A 10 -41.20 -22.00 0.78
CA SER A 10 -40.48 -22.80 1.78
C SER A 10 -39.25 -23.43 1.11
N PHE A 11 -38.15 -22.68 1.11
CA PHE A 11 -36.91 -23.13 0.49
C PHE A 11 -36.34 -24.38 1.17
N SER A 12 -36.54 -24.55 2.49
CA SER A 12 -36.11 -25.73 3.23
C SER A 12 -36.75 -27.01 2.67
N GLU A 13 -38.07 -27.01 2.45
CA GLU A 13 -38.79 -28.16 1.85
C GLU A 13 -38.34 -28.44 0.41
N LEU A 14 -37.99 -27.39 -0.34
CA LEU A 14 -37.47 -27.49 -1.70
C LEU A 14 -36.06 -28.09 -1.73
N PHE A 15 -35.26 -27.90 -0.67
CA PHE A 15 -33.88 -28.37 -0.56
C PHE A 15 -33.74 -29.75 0.10
N ASP A 16 -34.76 -30.19 0.85
CA ASP A 16 -34.77 -31.53 1.45
C ASP A 16 -34.96 -32.66 0.42
N ASN A 17 -35.24 -32.33 -0.85
CA ASN A 17 -35.37 -33.32 -1.91
C ASN A 17 -34.00 -33.69 -2.52
N PRO A 18 -33.48 -34.93 -2.29
CA PRO A 18 -32.15 -35.35 -2.73
C PRO A 18 -32.00 -35.47 -4.25
N SER A 19 -33.09 -35.37 -5.02
CA SER A 19 -33.07 -35.38 -6.48
C SER A 19 -32.82 -34.01 -7.12
N ILE A 20 -32.75 -32.94 -6.31
CA ILE A 20 -32.59 -31.56 -6.79
C ILE A 20 -31.14 -31.10 -6.61
N ASP A 21 -30.35 -31.16 -7.69
CA ASP A 21 -29.00 -30.59 -7.76
C ASP A 21 -29.05 -29.12 -8.22
N MET A 22 -28.94 -28.19 -7.25
CA MET A 22 -28.98 -26.75 -7.52
C MET A 22 -27.67 -26.16 -8.05
N LEU A 23 -26.56 -26.91 -7.99
CA LEU A 23 -25.30 -26.50 -8.62
C LEU A 23 -25.30 -26.81 -10.11
N ARG A 24 -26.14 -27.78 -10.53
CA ARG A 24 -26.32 -28.20 -11.93
C ARG A 24 -27.81 -28.25 -12.29
N PRO A 25 -28.51 -27.10 -12.31
CA PRO A 25 -29.97 -27.08 -12.44
C PRO A 25 -30.48 -27.74 -13.72
N PHE A 26 -29.67 -27.77 -14.79
CA PHE A 26 -30.01 -28.39 -16.09
C PHE A 26 -29.65 -29.89 -16.19
N GLY A 27 -29.06 -30.49 -15.15
CA GLY A 27 -28.47 -31.83 -15.21
C GLY A 27 -27.25 -31.92 -16.15
N GLN A 28 -26.73 -33.14 -16.35
CA GLN A 28 -25.70 -33.45 -17.36
C GLN A 28 -24.43 -32.56 -17.31
N ASN A 29 -23.99 -32.14 -16.11
CA ASN A 29 -22.83 -31.24 -15.92
C ASN A 29 -22.92 -29.87 -16.64
N LYS A 30 -24.13 -29.36 -16.91
CA LYS A 30 -24.33 -28.06 -17.57
C LYS A 30 -24.58 -26.93 -16.55
N TYR A 31 -23.83 -25.84 -16.68
CA TYR A 31 -23.90 -24.65 -15.83
C TYR A 31 -24.70 -23.53 -16.47
N LEU A 32 -25.25 -22.64 -15.63
CA LEU A 32 -25.94 -21.43 -16.07
C LEU A 32 -24.94 -20.49 -16.78
N GLY A 33 -25.11 -20.32 -18.09
CA GLY A 33 -24.28 -19.42 -18.91
C GLY A 33 -23.12 -20.08 -19.68
N ILE A 34 -22.95 -21.41 -19.58
CA ILE A 34 -21.93 -22.15 -20.34
C ILE A 34 -22.64 -23.10 -21.32
N THR A 35 -22.79 -22.68 -22.57
CA THR A 35 -23.24 -23.56 -23.66
C THR A 35 -22.03 -24.28 -24.27
N SER A 36 -21.97 -25.60 -24.15
CA SER A 36 -21.10 -26.44 -24.98
C SER A 36 -21.50 -26.25 -26.44
N GLY A 37 -20.54 -25.93 -27.32
CA GLY A 37 -20.73 -25.37 -28.66
C GLY A 37 -21.38 -26.27 -29.73
N GLU A 38 -22.51 -26.90 -29.43
CA GLU A 38 -23.43 -27.38 -30.46
C GLU A 38 -24.52 -26.31 -30.65
N GLU A 39 -24.40 -25.59 -31.76
CA GLU A 39 -25.34 -24.57 -32.21
C GLU A 39 -26.73 -25.18 -32.46
N LEU A 40 -27.61 -25.10 -31.46
CA LEU A 40 -29.05 -25.15 -31.72
C LEU A 40 -29.48 -23.76 -32.20
N PRO A 41 -30.14 -23.64 -33.38
CA PRO A 41 -30.57 -22.35 -33.90
C PRO A 41 -31.49 -21.63 -32.91
N ASP A 42 -31.31 -20.32 -32.80
CA ASP A 42 -32.10 -19.42 -31.95
C ASP A 42 -33.60 -19.58 -32.26
N ALA A 43 -34.31 -20.26 -31.36
CA ALA A 43 -35.74 -20.57 -31.48
C ALA A 43 -36.66 -19.34 -31.33
N SER A 44 -36.10 -18.12 -31.22
CA SER A 44 -36.86 -16.87 -31.30
C SER A 44 -37.11 -16.38 -32.72
N LEU A 45 -36.53 -17.05 -33.73
CA LEU A 45 -36.85 -16.80 -35.14
C LEU A 45 -38.22 -17.39 -35.50
N VAL A 46 -39.13 -16.52 -35.93
CA VAL A 46 -40.43 -16.91 -36.50
C VAL A 46 -40.17 -17.75 -37.76
N PRO A 47 -40.87 -18.89 -37.97
CA PRO A 47 -40.70 -19.67 -39.19
C PRO A 47 -41.00 -18.82 -40.43
N GLU A 48 -40.04 -18.69 -41.34
CA GLU A 48 -40.30 -18.11 -42.66
C GLU A 48 -41.36 -18.97 -43.38
N LEU A 49 -42.38 -18.31 -43.92
CA LEU A 49 -43.38 -18.94 -44.79
C LEU A 49 -42.69 -19.59 -45.99
N PRO A 50 -43.13 -20.79 -46.43
CA PRO A 50 -42.50 -21.47 -47.55
C PRO A 50 -42.62 -20.62 -48.83
N PRO A 51 -41.55 -20.55 -49.65
CA PRO A 51 -41.59 -19.79 -50.90
C PRO A 51 -42.57 -20.42 -51.90
N PRO A 52 -43.20 -19.61 -52.76
CA PRO A 52 -44.07 -20.12 -53.81
C PRO A 52 -43.26 -20.90 -54.84
N ILE A 53 -43.78 -22.07 -55.21
CA ILE A 53 -43.24 -23.01 -56.20
C ILE A 53 -43.04 -22.28 -57.55
N PRO A 54 -41.82 -22.21 -58.09
CA PRO A 54 -41.60 -21.82 -59.48
C PRO A 54 -41.42 -23.05 -60.38
N LEU A 55 -42.14 -23.02 -61.50
CA LEU A 55 -42.03 -23.95 -62.62
C LEU A 55 -40.61 -24.03 -63.21
N ALA A 56 -40.19 -25.26 -63.55
CA ALA A 56 -39.15 -25.55 -64.55
C ALA A 56 -39.61 -25.09 -65.95
N PRO A 57 -38.75 -24.95 -67.00
CA PRO A 57 -37.43 -25.59 -67.16
C PRO A 57 -36.34 -24.73 -67.87
N ALA A 58 -35.09 -25.22 -67.93
CA ALA A 58 -34.34 -25.38 -69.18
C ALA A 58 -32.96 -26.04 -68.98
N LEU A 59 -32.69 -26.94 -69.92
CA LEU A 59 -31.53 -27.78 -70.20
C LEU A 59 -30.24 -26.99 -70.53
N GLN A 60 -29.08 -27.46 -70.05
CA GLN A 60 -27.77 -27.61 -70.76
C GLN A 60 -26.71 -28.02 -69.71
N ARG A 61 -26.01 -29.15 -69.76
CA ARG A 61 -25.12 -29.82 -70.74
C ARG A 61 -23.68 -29.78 -70.21
N LEU A 62 -23.27 -30.92 -69.64
CA LEU A 62 -21.98 -31.62 -69.73
C LEU A 62 -20.66 -30.82 -69.69
N GLU A 63 -19.81 -31.12 -68.71
CA GLU A 63 -18.47 -31.69 -68.97
C GLU A 63 -17.86 -32.37 -67.73
N THR A 64 -17.10 -33.42 -68.00
CA THR A 64 -16.59 -34.47 -67.13
C THR A 64 -15.08 -34.54 -67.31
N VAL A 65 -14.25 -34.53 -66.24
CA VAL A 65 -12.91 -35.15 -66.26
C VAL A 65 -12.47 -35.57 -64.84
N LEU A 66 -12.38 -36.90 -64.65
CA LEU A 66 -11.38 -37.77 -63.96
C LEU A 66 -10.66 -37.24 -62.69
N ALA A 67 -10.81 -37.88 -61.52
CA ALA A 67 -10.34 -39.20 -61.06
C ALA A 67 -8.82 -39.29 -60.80
N VAL A 68 -8.43 -39.40 -59.52
CA VAL A 68 -7.28 -40.19 -59.03
C VAL A 68 -7.65 -40.77 -57.65
N GLU A 69 -7.65 -42.10 -57.58
CA GLU A 69 -7.77 -42.93 -56.38
C GLU A 69 -6.37 -43.25 -55.78
N GLU A 70 -6.41 -44.05 -54.70
CA GLU A 70 -5.35 -44.65 -53.87
C GLU A 70 -4.99 -43.83 -52.62
N GLY A 71 -5.02 -44.36 -51.40
CA GLY A 71 -5.14 -45.74 -50.95
C GLY A 71 -4.40 -45.89 -49.61
N GLN A 72 -4.84 -46.86 -48.79
CA GLN A 72 -4.34 -47.28 -47.46
C GLN A 72 -4.68 -46.40 -46.24
N ALA A 73 -4.94 -46.93 -45.03
CA ALA A 73 -5.65 -48.10 -44.50
C ALA A 73 -5.32 -48.13 -42.99
N LEU A 74 -6.35 -48.36 -42.16
CA LEU A 74 -6.32 -49.02 -40.85
C LEU A 74 -5.46 -48.41 -39.71
N ILE A 75 -6.12 -47.99 -38.62
CA ILE A 75 -6.27 -48.80 -37.39
C ILE A 75 -7.44 -48.23 -36.59
N ASP A 76 -8.30 -49.16 -36.17
CA ASP A 76 -9.58 -48.99 -35.50
C ASP A 76 -9.38 -49.42 -34.03
N GLU A 77 -9.61 -48.52 -33.07
CA GLU A 77 -9.71 -48.86 -31.64
C GLU A 77 -10.98 -48.22 -31.07
N SER A 78 -12.05 -49.02 -31.10
CA SER A 78 -13.35 -48.75 -30.50
C SER A 78 -13.31 -49.08 -29.00
N THR A 79 -13.38 -48.05 -28.15
CA THR A 79 -13.76 -48.21 -26.74
C THR A 79 -15.28 -48.14 -26.61
N ALA A 80 -15.87 -49.23 -26.14
CA ALA A 80 -17.29 -49.40 -25.92
C ALA A 80 -17.81 -48.52 -24.77
N ASP A 81 -18.75 -47.62 -25.08
CA ASP A 81 -19.60 -46.94 -24.10
C ASP A 81 -20.65 -47.90 -23.55
N ALA A 82 -20.74 -47.94 -22.23
CA ALA A 82 -21.75 -48.70 -21.50
C ALA A 82 -23.14 -48.06 -21.65
N PRO A 83 -24.23 -48.83 -21.84
CA PRO A 83 -25.57 -48.29 -21.96
C PRO A 83 -26.03 -47.71 -20.61
N SER A 84 -26.30 -46.40 -20.60
CA SER A 84 -26.92 -45.70 -19.47
C SER A 84 -28.33 -46.23 -19.21
N THR A 85 -28.56 -46.68 -17.98
CA THR A 85 -29.84 -47.13 -17.43
C THR A 85 -30.92 -46.04 -17.59
N PRO A 86 -32.12 -46.35 -18.11
CA PRO A 86 -33.21 -45.38 -18.22
C PRO A 86 -33.65 -44.93 -16.81
N SER A 87 -33.59 -43.62 -16.56
CA SER A 87 -34.11 -43.02 -15.33
C SER A 87 -35.58 -43.37 -15.16
N GLN A 88 -35.92 -43.98 -14.03
CA GLN A 88 -37.27 -44.33 -13.64
C GLN A 88 -38.14 -43.07 -13.60
N LEU A 89 -39.17 -43.05 -14.47
CA LEU A 89 -40.26 -42.08 -14.41
C LEU A 89 -40.99 -42.26 -13.08
N LEU A 90 -40.98 -41.23 -12.23
CA LEU A 90 -41.79 -41.19 -11.03
C LEU A 90 -43.29 -41.19 -11.39
N PRO A 91 -44.17 -41.68 -10.51
CA PRO A 91 -45.62 -41.62 -10.70
C PRO A 91 -46.05 -40.16 -10.83
N ALA A 92 -46.74 -39.83 -11.93
CA ALA A 92 -47.31 -38.51 -12.12
C ALA A 92 -48.36 -38.25 -11.02
N ASP A 93 -48.18 -37.19 -10.24
CA ASP A 93 -49.22 -36.68 -9.34
C ASP A 93 -50.43 -36.28 -10.20
N PRO A 94 -51.60 -36.93 -10.04
CA PRO A 94 -52.79 -36.67 -10.86
C PRO A 94 -53.36 -35.26 -10.68
N PHE A 95 -52.92 -34.51 -9.66
CA PHE A 95 -53.35 -33.14 -9.40
C PHE A 95 -52.37 -32.07 -9.90
N ALA A 96 -51.21 -32.48 -10.45
CA ALA A 96 -50.27 -31.53 -11.03
C ALA A 96 -50.85 -30.89 -12.31
N PRO A 97 -50.85 -29.55 -12.46
CA PRO A 97 -51.21 -28.94 -13.73
C PRO A 97 -50.27 -29.42 -14.84
N ALA A 98 -50.77 -29.54 -16.07
CA ALA A 98 -49.95 -29.93 -17.19
C ALA A 98 -48.75 -28.97 -17.33
N LEU A 99 -47.55 -29.53 -17.49
CA LEU A 99 -46.36 -28.75 -17.78
C LEU A 99 -46.59 -27.96 -19.07
N LEU A 100 -46.17 -26.69 -19.09
CA LEU A 100 -46.21 -25.86 -20.29
C LEU A 100 -45.48 -26.56 -21.44
N GLN A 101 -46.16 -26.77 -22.56
CA GLN A 101 -45.55 -27.29 -23.77
C GLN A 101 -45.29 -26.14 -24.74
N GLY A 102 -44.08 -26.10 -25.30
CA GLY A 102 -43.70 -25.07 -26.26
C GLY A 102 -42.25 -25.26 -26.72
N PRO A 103 -41.88 -24.70 -27.88
CA PRO A 103 -40.49 -24.72 -28.34
C PRO A 103 -39.56 -24.14 -27.27
N GLY A 104 -38.50 -24.87 -26.93
CA GLY A 104 -37.52 -24.45 -25.93
C GLY A 104 -37.88 -24.73 -24.46
N ILE A 105 -39.06 -25.29 -24.16
CA ILE A 105 -39.40 -25.72 -22.79
C ILE A 105 -38.87 -27.13 -22.55
N ARG A 106 -37.92 -27.26 -21.62
CA ARG A 106 -37.36 -28.54 -21.18
C ARG A 106 -37.97 -28.94 -19.83
N PRO A 107 -38.74 -30.04 -19.73
CA PRO A 107 -39.39 -30.47 -18.48
C PRO A 107 -38.47 -30.54 -17.27
N GLN A 108 -37.24 -30.97 -17.47
CA GLN A 108 -36.21 -31.08 -16.44
C GLN A 108 -35.77 -29.73 -15.82
N ASP A 109 -36.08 -28.60 -16.46
CA ASP A 109 -35.68 -27.27 -16.00
C ASP A 109 -36.73 -26.66 -15.05
N TYR A 110 -37.84 -27.36 -14.82
CA TYR A 110 -38.95 -26.91 -13.99
C TYR A 110 -39.14 -27.82 -12.78
N LEU A 111 -39.57 -27.22 -11.68
CA LEU A 111 -39.96 -27.90 -10.45
C LEU A 111 -41.41 -27.55 -10.16
N LEU A 112 -42.22 -28.53 -9.77
CA LEU A 112 -43.58 -28.31 -9.31
C LEU A 112 -43.53 -27.89 -7.84
N TYR A 113 -43.94 -26.65 -7.54
CA TYR A 113 -43.97 -26.12 -6.19
C TYR A 113 -45.29 -25.39 -5.94
N ASN A 114 -46.01 -25.75 -4.87
CA ASN A 114 -47.35 -25.24 -4.54
C ASN A 114 -48.32 -25.22 -5.74
N GLY A 115 -48.34 -26.32 -6.50
CA GLY A 115 -49.23 -26.47 -7.66
C GLY A 115 -48.89 -25.58 -8.86
N ARG A 116 -47.66 -25.03 -8.94
CA ARG A 116 -47.18 -24.26 -10.10
C ARG A 116 -45.81 -24.75 -10.56
N TRP A 117 -45.61 -24.77 -11.88
CA TRP A 117 -44.31 -25.06 -12.46
C TRP A 117 -43.40 -23.84 -12.39
N ILE A 118 -42.26 -23.98 -11.73
CA ILE A 118 -41.28 -22.91 -11.53
C ILE A 118 -39.97 -23.33 -12.16
N HIS A 119 -39.43 -22.48 -13.04
CA HIS A 119 -38.14 -22.71 -13.66
C HIS A 119 -37.02 -22.61 -12.62
N LYS A 120 -36.09 -23.58 -12.58
CA LYS A 120 -34.99 -23.67 -11.60
C LYS A 120 -34.14 -22.39 -11.54
N GLN A 121 -33.90 -21.75 -12.69
CA GLN A 121 -33.20 -20.44 -12.74
C GLN A 121 -33.87 -19.35 -11.89
N THR A 122 -35.19 -19.33 -11.77
CA THR A 122 -35.91 -18.36 -10.92
C THR A 122 -35.61 -18.62 -9.45
N ILE A 123 -35.56 -19.89 -9.05
CA ILE A 123 -35.23 -20.31 -7.68
C ILE A 123 -33.78 -19.93 -7.35
N CYS A 124 -32.81 -20.29 -8.22
CA CYS A 124 -31.41 -19.89 -8.05
C CYS A 124 -31.26 -18.37 -7.88
N ARG A 125 -32.01 -17.57 -8.66
CA ARG A 125 -31.96 -16.10 -8.58
C ARG A 125 -32.46 -15.55 -7.24
N LEU A 126 -33.56 -16.09 -6.71
CA LEU A 126 -34.13 -15.65 -5.43
C LEU A 126 -33.24 -16.06 -4.25
N VAL A 127 -32.59 -17.23 -4.34
CA VAL A 127 -31.70 -17.74 -3.30
C VAL A 127 -30.38 -16.96 -3.25
N ILE A 128 -29.80 -16.66 -4.42
CA ILE A 128 -28.50 -15.96 -4.53
C ILE A 128 -28.66 -14.46 -4.22
N ASN A 129 -29.83 -13.87 -4.48
CA ASN A 129 -30.04 -12.43 -4.37
C ASN A 129 -31.32 -12.15 -3.55
N LYS A 130 -31.21 -12.23 -2.22
CA LYS A 130 -32.35 -12.08 -1.29
C LYS A 130 -33.09 -10.74 -1.43
N ASP A 131 -32.39 -9.69 -1.86
CA ASP A 131 -32.95 -8.35 -2.08
C ASP A 131 -33.39 -8.10 -3.53
N PHE A 132 -33.68 -9.17 -4.29
CA PHE A 132 -34.09 -9.04 -5.69
C PHE A 132 -35.44 -8.33 -5.80
N VAL A 133 -35.39 -7.03 -6.12
CA VAL A 133 -36.56 -6.29 -6.60
C VAL A 133 -37.01 -6.93 -7.92
N SER A 134 -38.27 -7.37 -7.96
CA SER A 134 -38.87 -7.94 -9.17
C SER A 134 -38.56 -7.04 -10.37
N LYS A 135 -38.21 -7.65 -11.52
CA LYS A 135 -37.91 -6.88 -12.75
C LYS A 135 -39.07 -5.91 -12.98
N SER A 136 -38.80 -4.61 -12.83
CA SER A 136 -39.79 -3.58 -13.15
C SER A 136 -40.26 -3.83 -14.58
N LEU A 137 -41.58 -4.00 -14.75
CA LEU A 137 -42.19 -4.11 -16.07
C LEU A 137 -41.93 -2.84 -16.87
N ASN A 138 -41.63 -1.73 -16.19
CA ASN A 138 -41.25 -0.46 -16.78
C ASN A 138 -39.85 -0.53 -17.40
N ARG A 139 -39.78 -0.33 -18.72
CA ARG A 139 -38.54 -0.34 -19.51
C ARG A 139 -37.54 0.73 -19.06
N LEU A 140 -38.01 1.89 -18.58
CA LEU A 140 -37.15 3.01 -18.17
C LEU A 140 -36.44 2.75 -16.84
N GLU A 141 -37.08 2.05 -15.91
CA GLU A 141 -36.46 1.71 -14.63
C GLU A 141 -35.37 0.64 -14.77
N ARG A 142 -35.52 -0.27 -15.74
CA ARG A 142 -34.47 -1.23 -16.11
C ARG A 142 -33.20 -0.57 -16.66
N VAL A 143 -33.31 0.63 -17.24
CA VAL A 143 -32.17 1.38 -17.77
C VAL A 143 -31.51 2.23 -16.68
N ARG A 144 -32.26 2.68 -15.66
CA ARG A 144 -31.74 3.48 -14.55
C ARG A 144 -30.99 2.67 -13.49
N THR A 145 -31.31 1.39 -13.28
CA THR A 145 -30.65 0.55 -12.25
C THR A 145 -29.33 -0.09 -12.69
N GLY A 146 -28.64 0.48 -13.69
CA GLY A 146 -27.21 0.25 -13.87
C GLY A 146 -26.81 -1.15 -14.37
N TYR A 147 -27.70 -1.89 -15.03
CA TYR A 147 -27.30 -3.08 -15.78
C TYR A 147 -26.55 -2.67 -17.05
N THR A 148 -25.24 -2.44 -16.91
CA THR A 148 -24.32 -2.55 -18.04
C THR A 148 -24.41 -3.99 -18.51
N LYS A 149 -24.90 -4.20 -19.74
CA LYS A 149 -25.04 -5.52 -20.36
C LYS A 149 -23.67 -6.21 -20.32
N VAL A 150 -23.46 -7.19 -19.42
CA VAL A 150 -22.24 -8.03 -19.38
C VAL A 150 -22.27 -9.09 -20.50
N ASN A 151 -22.91 -8.78 -21.64
CA ASN A 151 -23.03 -9.66 -22.80
C ASN A 151 -21.93 -9.39 -23.83
N ASN A 152 -20.72 -9.06 -23.39
CA ASN A 152 -19.58 -9.37 -24.22
C ASN A 152 -19.29 -10.83 -23.92
N HIS A 153 -19.37 -11.69 -24.94
CA HIS A 153 -19.00 -13.10 -24.85
C HIS A 153 -17.61 -13.18 -24.23
N ILE A 154 -17.55 -13.51 -22.94
CA ILE A 154 -16.29 -13.75 -22.27
C ILE A 154 -15.91 -15.17 -22.67
N ASP A 155 -15.06 -15.28 -23.69
CA ASP A 155 -14.51 -16.55 -24.16
C ASP A 155 -13.45 -17.03 -23.16
N ILE A 156 -13.91 -17.44 -21.97
CA ILE A 156 -13.08 -18.18 -21.01
C ILE A 156 -13.40 -19.65 -21.24
N SER A 157 -12.42 -20.39 -21.77
CA SER A 157 -12.51 -21.85 -21.83
C SER A 157 -12.65 -22.39 -20.41
N ALA A 158 -13.64 -23.25 -20.15
CA ALA A 158 -13.95 -23.75 -18.80
C ALA A 158 -12.75 -24.36 -18.05
N GLY A 159 -11.78 -24.92 -18.78
CA GLY A 159 -10.54 -25.47 -18.21
C GLY A 159 -9.56 -24.41 -17.69
N GLN A 160 -9.72 -23.14 -18.02
CA GLN A 160 -8.85 -22.04 -17.56
C GLN A 160 -9.34 -21.39 -16.27
N ILE A 161 -10.59 -21.61 -15.86
CA ILE A 161 -11.16 -20.98 -14.65
C ILE A 161 -10.42 -21.42 -13.38
N THR A 162 -9.85 -22.63 -13.38
CA THR A 162 -9.15 -23.22 -12.24
C THR A 162 -7.62 -23.04 -12.29
N ASP A 163 -7.09 -22.33 -13.29
CA ASP A 163 -5.65 -22.08 -13.35
C ASP A 163 -5.22 -21.13 -12.23
N LYS A 164 -4.42 -21.64 -11.29
CA LYS A 164 -3.89 -20.86 -10.17
C LYS A 164 -3.03 -19.66 -10.61
N ASN A 165 -2.59 -19.63 -11.87
CA ASN A 165 -1.81 -18.54 -12.45
C ASN A 165 -2.65 -17.51 -13.20
N LEU A 166 -3.97 -17.63 -13.25
CA LEU A 166 -4.85 -16.64 -13.84
C LEU A 166 -5.53 -15.82 -12.75
N PHE A 167 -5.57 -14.50 -12.98
CA PHE A 167 -6.38 -13.56 -12.23
C PHE A 167 -7.62 -13.22 -13.07
N LEU A 168 -8.80 -13.47 -12.53
CA LEU A 168 -10.09 -13.27 -13.21
C LEU A 168 -10.77 -11.97 -12.76
N VAL A 169 -11.54 -11.38 -13.65
CA VAL A 169 -12.51 -10.35 -13.25
C VAL A 169 -13.56 -11.02 -12.37
N GLY A 170 -13.69 -10.55 -11.14
CA GLY A 170 -14.46 -11.22 -10.10
C GLY A 170 -13.61 -11.64 -8.89
N ASP A 171 -12.30 -11.81 -9.08
CA ASP A 171 -11.41 -12.25 -7.99
C ASP A 171 -11.22 -11.17 -6.92
N ILE A 172 -10.94 -11.63 -5.71
CA ILE A 172 -10.56 -10.77 -4.59
C ILE A 172 -9.04 -10.55 -4.66
N PHE A 173 -8.60 -9.33 -4.35
CA PHE A 173 -7.18 -9.02 -4.26
C PHE A 173 -6.88 -8.04 -3.14
N LEU A 174 -5.63 -8.09 -2.68
CA LEU A 174 -5.03 -7.11 -1.79
C LEU A 174 -4.27 -6.08 -2.62
N THR A 175 -4.32 -4.82 -2.18
CA THR A 175 -3.40 -3.78 -2.62
C THR A 175 -3.12 -2.82 -1.47
N ILE A 176 -2.01 -2.11 -1.56
CA ILE A 176 -1.70 -1.01 -0.65
C ILE A 176 -2.52 0.22 -1.08
N LEU A 177 -3.18 0.87 -0.13
CA LEU A 177 -3.97 2.08 -0.29
C LEU A 177 -3.53 3.13 0.73
N CYS A 178 -3.71 4.40 0.39
CA CYS A 178 -3.50 5.50 1.31
C CYS A 178 -4.84 6.08 1.76
N SER A 179 -5.12 6.08 3.06
CA SER A 179 -6.23 6.87 3.63
C SER A 179 -5.64 7.97 4.52
N ASP A 180 -5.85 9.22 4.14
CA ASP A 180 -5.27 10.41 4.76
C ASP A 180 -3.73 10.40 4.81
N ARG A 181 -3.15 9.81 5.87
CA ARG A 181 -1.70 9.67 6.10
C ARG A 181 -1.29 8.26 6.49
N THR A 182 -2.22 7.33 6.39
CA THR A 182 -2.04 5.95 6.80
C THR A 182 -1.98 5.11 5.54
N LEU A 183 -0.88 4.38 5.38
CA LEU A 183 -0.82 3.31 4.39
C LEU A 183 -1.38 2.03 5.01
N SER A 184 -2.38 1.48 4.33
CA SER A 184 -3.09 0.28 4.79
C SER A 184 -3.28 -0.67 3.62
N ILE A 185 -3.49 -1.94 3.91
CA ILE A 185 -3.90 -2.91 2.90
C ILE A 185 -5.42 -2.83 2.74
N GLY A 186 -5.89 -2.64 1.51
CA GLY A 186 -7.29 -2.76 1.15
C GLY A 186 -7.58 -4.14 0.58
N VAL A 187 -8.76 -4.68 0.88
CA VAL A 187 -9.30 -5.88 0.24
C VAL A 187 -10.35 -5.47 -0.78
N LEU A 188 -10.13 -5.81 -2.05
CA LEU A 188 -10.96 -5.35 -3.15
C LEU A 188 -11.53 -6.52 -3.95
N TRP A 189 -12.76 -6.35 -4.43
CA TRP A 189 -13.35 -7.20 -5.45
C TRP A 189 -13.05 -6.60 -6.83
N SER A 190 -12.33 -7.35 -7.67
CA SER A 190 -12.04 -7.01 -9.07
C SER A 190 -13.29 -6.85 -9.93
N THR A 191 -13.47 -5.66 -10.51
CA THR A 191 -14.57 -5.35 -11.44
C THR A 191 -14.11 -5.23 -12.88
N THR A 192 -12.84 -4.83 -13.11
CA THR A 192 -12.25 -4.85 -14.46
C THR A 192 -10.75 -5.16 -14.39
N ALA A 193 -10.24 -5.84 -15.42
CA ALA A 193 -8.83 -6.07 -15.62
C ALA A 193 -8.44 -5.55 -17.02
N ASN A 194 -7.44 -4.68 -17.10
CA ASN A 194 -6.97 -4.11 -18.36
C ASN A 194 -5.50 -4.46 -18.56
N LEU A 195 -5.14 -4.94 -19.75
CA LEU A 195 -3.75 -5.17 -20.16
C LEU A 195 -3.48 -4.36 -21.42
N SER A 196 -2.51 -3.45 -21.36
CA SER A 196 -2.17 -2.56 -22.49
C SER A 196 -3.37 -1.76 -23.03
N GLY A 197 -4.25 -1.34 -22.11
CA GLY A 197 -5.46 -0.55 -22.43
C GLY A 197 -6.64 -1.39 -22.96
N ILE A 198 -6.47 -2.70 -23.13
CA ILE A 198 -7.52 -3.61 -23.58
C ILE A 198 -8.10 -4.33 -22.36
N ALA A 199 -9.43 -4.26 -22.20
CA ALA A 199 -10.14 -5.02 -21.18
C ALA A 199 -10.00 -6.53 -21.43
N ARG A 200 -9.63 -7.27 -20.39
CA ARG A 200 -9.48 -8.71 -20.39
C ARG A 200 -10.35 -9.30 -19.28
N ALA A 201 -10.95 -10.45 -19.53
CA ALA A 201 -11.68 -11.18 -18.51
C ALA A 201 -10.74 -11.94 -17.56
N SER A 202 -9.52 -12.23 -18.01
CA SER A 202 -8.45 -12.85 -17.24
C SER A 202 -7.08 -12.30 -17.60
N ILE A 203 -6.14 -12.28 -16.65
CA ILE A 203 -4.74 -11.91 -16.86
C ILE A 203 -3.86 -12.93 -16.14
N ASN A 204 -2.81 -13.41 -16.79
CA ASN A 204 -1.81 -14.23 -16.10
C ASN A 204 -1.12 -13.44 -14.97
N VAL A 205 -1.07 -14.00 -13.77
CA VAL A 205 -0.56 -13.34 -12.56
C VAL A 205 0.91 -12.93 -12.72
N GLY A 206 1.74 -13.73 -13.40
CA GLY A 206 3.13 -13.38 -13.69
C GLY A 206 3.25 -12.15 -14.60
N VAL A 207 2.39 -12.07 -15.63
CA VAL A 207 2.29 -10.89 -16.50
C VAL A 207 1.75 -9.68 -15.73
N MET A 208 0.73 -9.88 -14.90
CA MET A 208 0.13 -8.83 -14.08
C MET A 208 1.14 -8.22 -13.11
N LYS A 209 1.94 -9.06 -12.42
CA LYS A 209 2.90 -8.62 -11.39
C LYS A 209 4.19 -8.01 -11.98
N ALA A 210 4.50 -8.27 -13.24
CA ALA A 210 5.71 -7.76 -13.87
C ALA A 210 5.72 -6.22 -13.94
N THR A 211 6.75 -5.58 -13.38
CA THR A 211 6.86 -4.10 -13.27
C THR A 211 6.86 -3.35 -14.62
N ARG A 212 7.12 -4.07 -15.73
CA ARG A 212 7.13 -3.52 -17.08
C ARG A 212 5.78 -3.57 -17.78
N THR A 213 4.79 -4.26 -17.21
CA THR A 213 3.48 -4.36 -17.84
C THR A 213 2.62 -3.17 -17.46
N THR A 214 1.79 -2.75 -18.40
CA THR A 214 0.83 -1.66 -18.18
C THR A 214 -0.51 -2.21 -17.72
N SER A 215 -0.51 -3.35 -17.02
CA SER A 215 -1.74 -3.93 -16.49
C SER A 215 -2.31 -3.03 -15.40
N LYS A 216 -3.63 -2.84 -15.42
CA LYS A 216 -4.39 -2.11 -14.41
C LYS A 216 -5.57 -2.94 -13.98
N ILE A 217 -5.71 -3.13 -12.68
CA ILE A 217 -6.84 -3.82 -12.09
C ILE A 217 -7.69 -2.78 -11.38
N THR A 218 -9.00 -2.81 -11.65
CA THR A 218 -9.98 -1.98 -10.98
C THR A 218 -10.83 -2.85 -10.08
N GLY A 219 -11.06 -2.42 -8.85
CA GLY A 219 -11.90 -3.13 -7.90
C GLY A 219 -12.69 -2.21 -6.98
N GLN A 220 -13.70 -2.78 -6.34
CA GLN A 220 -14.50 -2.14 -5.30
C GLN A 220 -13.93 -2.50 -3.93
N LEU A 221 -13.75 -1.51 -3.06
CA LEU A 221 -13.19 -1.73 -1.73
C LEU A 221 -14.25 -2.34 -0.80
N LEU A 222 -13.94 -3.50 -0.21
CA LEU A 222 -14.83 -4.24 0.68
C LEU A 222 -14.81 -3.65 2.09
N THR A 223 -15.97 -3.67 2.77
CA THR A 223 -16.07 -3.37 4.20
C THR A 223 -15.79 -4.63 5.02
N LEU A 224 -14.82 -4.57 5.93
CA LEU A 224 -14.43 -5.72 6.74
C LEU A 224 -14.68 -5.46 8.22
N VAL A 225 -15.20 -6.47 8.91
CA VAL A 225 -15.42 -6.46 10.37
C VAL A 225 -14.58 -7.56 11.03
N PRO A 226 -13.91 -7.26 12.16
CA PRO A 226 -13.15 -8.27 12.91
C PRO A 226 -14.11 -9.31 13.51
N THR A 227 -13.75 -10.59 13.42
CA THR A 227 -14.56 -11.71 13.94
C THR A 227 -14.43 -11.87 15.45
N HIS A 228 -13.26 -11.56 16.00
CA HIS A 228 -12.94 -11.74 17.41
C HIS A 228 -12.53 -10.42 18.08
N PRO A 229 -13.01 -10.18 19.33
CA PRO A 229 -12.65 -8.99 20.07
C PRO A 229 -11.29 -9.07 20.76
N SER A 230 -10.69 -10.27 20.89
CA SER A 230 -9.43 -10.47 21.60
C SER A 230 -8.22 -10.19 20.71
N LEU A 231 -7.21 -9.49 21.25
CA LEU A 231 -5.93 -9.22 20.59
C LEU A 231 -4.97 -10.42 20.62
N ASP A 232 -5.22 -11.42 21.48
CA ASP A 232 -4.31 -12.55 21.69
C ASP A 232 -4.46 -13.69 20.67
N VAL A 233 -5.43 -13.59 19.76
CA VAL A 233 -5.75 -14.60 18.74
C VAL A 233 -5.47 -14.03 17.36
N SER A 234 -5.04 -14.89 16.42
CA SER A 234 -4.97 -14.57 15.00
C SER A 234 -6.24 -13.86 14.55
N GLN A 235 -6.10 -12.60 14.17
CA GLN A 235 -7.25 -11.80 13.77
C GLN A 235 -7.76 -12.27 12.42
N SER A 236 -9.05 -12.60 12.38
CA SER A 236 -9.77 -12.82 11.14
C SER A 236 -10.77 -11.70 10.90
N PHE A 237 -11.02 -11.44 9.64
CA PHE A 237 -11.94 -10.42 9.17
C PHE A 237 -13.02 -11.08 8.33
N LEU A 238 -14.27 -10.67 8.55
CA LEU A 238 -15.41 -11.09 7.77
C LEU A 238 -15.85 -9.92 6.88
N TRP A 239 -16.14 -10.22 5.62
CA TRP A 239 -16.84 -9.28 4.76
C TRP A 239 -18.32 -9.23 5.15
N ASP A 240 -18.84 -8.06 5.49
CA ASP A 240 -20.24 -7.87 5.92
C ASP A 240 -21.24 -7.82 4.74
N GLY A 241 -20.79 -8.05 3.50
CA GLY A 241 -21.57 -7.89 2.28
C GLY A 241 -21.61 -6.45 1.75
N GLY A 242 -21.06 -5.50 2.50
CA GLY A 242 -21.00 -4.08 2.17
C GLY A 242 -19.73 -3.65 1.43
N TYR A 243 -19.78 -2.45 0.86
CA TYR A 243 -18.63 -1.82 0.23
C TYR A 243 -18.35 -0.48 0.89
N VAL A 244 -17.08 -0.10 0.96
CA VAL A 244 -16.70 1.23 1.44
C VAL A 244 -17.27 2.26 0.47
N SER A 245 -17.96 3.25 1.02
CA SER A 245 -18.50 4.38 0.25
C SER A 245 -17.74 5.66 0.54
N ALA A 246 -17.81 6.62 -0.38
CA ALA A 246 -17.27 7.96 -0.23
C ALA A 246 -18.27 8.99 -0.77
N ARG A 247 -18.29 10.16 -0.15
CA ARG A 247 -19.12 11.28 -0.62
C ARG A 247 -18.56 11.81 -1.92
N SER A 248 -19.35 11.72 -2.98
CA SER A 248 -19.07 12.34 -4.27
C SER A 248 -20.01 13.51 -4.47
N ALA A 249 -19.45 14.71 -4.71
CA ALA A 249 -20.25 15.83 -5.18
C ALA A 249 -20.87 15.49 -6.54
N ILE A 250 -22.14 15.85 -6.74
CA ILE A 250 -22.76 15.78 -8.05
C ILE A 250 -22.38 17.06 -8.80
N GLN A 251 -21.79 16.91 -9.99
CA GLN A 251 -21.36 18.06 -10.78
C GLN A 251 -22.56 18.97 -11.10
N GLY A 252 -22.45 20.24 -10.70
CA GLY A 252 -23.51 21.25 -10.93
C GLY A 252 -24.54 21.38 -9.82
N THR A 253 -24.43 20.62 -8.72
CA THR A 253 -25.29 20.81 -7.53
C THR A 253 -24.44 20.98 -6.26
N SER A 254 -25.04 21.51 -5.19
CA SER A 254 -24.44 21.52 -3.85
C SER A 254 -24.64 20.18 -3.12
N GLU A 255 -25.27 19.20 -3.76
CA GLU A 255 -25.61 17.91 -3.17
C GLU A 255 -24.46 16.91 -3.37
N SER A 256 -24.29 16.04 -2.39
CA SER A 256 -23.35 14.93 -2.44
C SER A 256 -24.08 13.61 -2.27
N THR A 257 -23.69 12.61 -3.05
CA THR A 257 -24.18 11.23 -2.90
C THR A 257 -23.07 10.32 -2.44
N ASP A 258 -23.38 9.34 -1.60
CA ASP A 258 -22.45 8.27 -1.29
C ASP A 258 -22.33 7.32 -2.49
N ARG A 259 -21.10 7.09 -2.93
CA ARG A 259 -20.77 6.16 -4.02
C ARG A 259 -19.78 5.13 -3.52
N VAL A 260 -19.92 3.90 -4.00
CA VAL A 260 -18.94 2.83 -3.73
C VAL A 260 -17.56 3.29 -4.20
N VAL A 261 -16.56 3.11 -3.35
CA VAL A 261 -15.16 3.44 -3.66
C VAL A 261 -14.65 2.42 -4.68
N VAL A 262 -14.38 2.90 -5.89
CA VAL A 262 -13.77 2.14 -6.97
C VAL A 262 -12.33 2.59 -7.14
N ILE A 263 -11.39 1.64 -7.06
CA ILE A 263 -9.97 1.91 -7.07
C ILE A 263 -9.34 1.21 -8.26
N THR A 264 -8.51 1.93 -9.01
CA THR A 264 -7.69 1.34 -10.08
C THR A 264 -6.23 1.38 -9.68
N VAL A 265 -5.58 0.21 -9.66
CA VAL A 265 -4.18 0.06 -9.29
C VAL A 265 -3.37 -0.63 -10.40
N PRO A 266 -2.06 -0.35 -10.51
CA PRO A 266 -1.17 -1.13 -11.37
C PRO A 266 -1.16 -2.61 -10.95
N GLY A 267 -1.12 -3.53 -11.92
CA GLY A 267 -1.10 -4.97 -11.65
C GLY A 267 0.08 -5.43 -10.78
N SER A 268 1.21 -4.71 -10.82
CA SER A 268 2.37 -4.98 -9.95
C SER A 268 2.12 -4.71 -8.46
N LEU A 269 1.01 -4.06 -8.11
CA LEU A 269 0.58 -3.81 -6.72
C LEU A 269 -0.53 -4.75 -6.26
N VAL A 270 -0.99 -5.64 -7.15
CA VAL A 270 -2.10 -6.55 -6.91
C VAL A 270 -1.53 -7.87 -6.39
N GLU A 271 -1.94 -8.24 -5.19
CA GLU A 271 -1.74 -9.57 -4.65
C GLU A 271 -3.08 -10.33 -4.69
N PRO A 272 -3.28 -11.25 -5.65
CA PRO A 272 -4.48 -12.06 -5.71
C PRO A 272 -4.68 -12.82 -4.40
N ILE A 273 -5.87 -12.71 -3.84
CA ILE A 273 -6.32 -13.67 -2.83
C ILE A 273 -7.10 -14.67 -3.64
N ASN A 274 -6.48 -15.79 -3.96
CA ASN A 274 -7.23 -16.94 -4.46
C ASN A 274 -7.65 -17.73 -3.22
N PRO A 275 -8.81 -17.43 -2.58
CA PRO A 275 -9.28 -18.33 -1.55
C PRO A 275 -9.39 -19.68 -2.23
N GLU A 276 -8.69 -20.70 -1.73
CA GLU A 276 -9.08 -22.05 -2.12
C GLU A 276 -10.57 -22.13 -1.79
N PRO A 277 -11.45 -22.40 -2.77
CA PRO A 277 -12.87 -22.46 -2.51
C PRO A 277 -13.09 -23.63 -1.56
N THR A 278 -13.04 -23.36 -0.25
CA THR A 278 -13.44 -24.30 0.76
C THR A 278 -14.92 -24.44 0.51
N PHE A 279 -15.34 -25.59 -0.03
CA PHE A 279 -16.76 -25.91 -0.16
C PHE A 279 -17.33 -26.00 1.25
N ILE A 280 -17.74 -24.86 1.80
CA ILE A 280 -18.47 -24.80 3.06
C ILE A 280 -19.85 -25.38 2.73
N ARG A 281 -20.00 -26.69 2.95
CA ARG A 281 -21.34 -27.27 3.10
C ARG A 281 -21.97 -26.50 4.25
N LEU A 282 -23.00 -25.70 3.95
CA LEU A 282 -23.91 -25.11 4.91
C LEU A 282 -24.48 -26.24 5.79
N ARG A 283 -23.76 -26.59 6.84
CA ARG A 283 -24.28 -27.30 8.02
C ARG A 283 -24.35 -26.27 9.13
N ASP A 284 -25.34 -26.41 9.99
CA ASP A 284 -25.66 -25.47 11.08
C ASP A 284 -24.56 -25.35 12.15
N ASP A 285 -23.48 -26.12 12.04
CA ASP A 285 -22.33 -26.13 12.95
C ASP A 285 -21.05 -25.65 12.22
N ILE A 286 -20.95 -24.35 11.95
CA ILE A 286 -19.69 -23.76 11.47
C ILE A 286 -18.76 -23.62 12.67
N ASN A 287 -17.88 -24.60 12.86
CA ASN A 287 -16.74 -24.48 13.75
C ASN A 287 -15.70 -23.56 13.06
N SER A 288 -15.27 -22.49 13.73
CA SER A 288 -14.45 -21.40 13.14
C SER A 288 -13.01 -21.79 12.79
N ASP A 289 -12.68 -23.07 12.78
CA ASP A 289 -11.29 -23.54 12.74
C ASP A 289 -10.78 -23.81 11.30
N ASP A 290 -11.66 -23.84 10.30
CA ASP A 290 -11.32 -24.19 8.90
C ASP A 290 -11.02 -22.97 7.99
N PHE A 291 -10.77 -21.78 8.55
CA PHE A 291 -10.40 -20.63 7.74
C PHE A 291 -8.96 -20.73 7.21
N THR A 292 -8.78 -20.52 5.91
CA THR A 292 -7.44 -20.40 5.30
C THR A 292 -6.72 -19.18 5.86
N GLN A 293 -5.69 -19.42 6.69
CA GLN A 293 -4.79 -18.40 7.17
C GLN A 293 -3.94 -17.87 6.01
N VAL A 294 -4.11 -16.60 5.66
CA VAL A 294 -3.18 -15.91 4.75
C VAL A 294 -1.94 -15.58 5.58
N ASN A 295 -0.90 -16.41 5.47
CA ASN A 295 0.37 -16.15 6.12
C ASN A 295 1.01 -14.91 5.48
N GLY A 296 1.15 -13.84 6.26
CA GLY A 296 1.79 -12.60 5.84
C GLY A 296 3.29 -12.82 5.58
N GLY A 297 3.65 -13.20 4.36
CA GLY A 297 5.04 -13.17 3.91
C GLY A 297 5.56 -11.74 3.89
N GLN A 298 6.82 -11.53 4.28
CA GLN A 298 7.50 -10.25 4.05
C GLN A 298 7.62 -10.02 2.54
N MET A 299 7.05 -8.93 2.05
CA MET A 299 7.08 -8.56 0.64
C MET A 299 7.82 -7.23 0.50
N GLU A 300 9.02 -7.24 -0.08
CA GLU A 300 9.81 -6.03 -0.34
C GLU A 300 9.42 -5.45 -1.71
N LEU A 301 8.64 -4.37 -1.70
CA LEU A 301 8.06 -3.75 -2.90
C LEU A 301 8.60 -2.32 -3.06
N LYS A 302 9.40 -2.08 -4.11
CA LYS A 302 9.86 -0.73 -4.48
C LYS A 302 8.79 0.00 -5.27
N ILE A 303 7.84 0.63 -4.57
CA ILE A 303 6.69 1.31 -5.17
C ILE A 303 6.90 2.83 -5.15
N PRO A 304 6.75 3.54 -6.30
CA PRO A 304 6.68 4.99 -6.28
C PRO A 304 5.42 5.43 -5.51
N LEU A 305 5.57 6.21 -4.45
CA LEU A 305 4.46 6.58 -3.56
C LEU A 305 3.31 7.30 -4.29
N LYS A 306 3.61 8.00 -5.40
CA LYS A 306 2.60 8.64 -6.28
C LYS A 306 1.68 7.67 -7.01
N SER A 307 2.03 6.38 -7.10
CA SER A 307 1.17 5.37 -7.73
C SER A 307 0.20 4.70 -6.74
N ILE A 308 0.30 5.01 -5.45
CA ILE A 308 -0.62 4.48 -4.44
C ILE A 308 -1.92 5.28 -4.51
N ALA A 309 -3.03 4.58 -4.67
CA ALA A 309 -4.35 5.21 -4.71
C ALA A 309 -4.71 5.77 -3.32
N SER A 310 -5.27 6.99 -3.29
CA SER A 310 -5.79 7.60 -2.08
C SER A 310 -7.31 7.38 -1.96
N VAL A 311 -7.76 7.08 -0.75
CA VAL A 311 -9.17 6.85 -0.41
C VAL A 311 -9.56 7.78 0.74
N THR A 312 -10.76 8.36 0.66
CA THR A 312 -11.36 9.14 1.73
C THR A 312 -12.79 8.62 1.94
N PRO A 313 -13.00 7.66 2.86
CA PRO A 313 -14.31 7.06 3.06
C PRO A 313 -15.29 8.06 3.71
N SER A 314 -16.58 7.89 3.42
CA SER A 314 -17.66 8.66 4.07
C SER A 314 -17.77 8.29 5.56
N GLU A 315 -17.57 7.01 5.87
CA GLU A 315 -17.58 6.47 7.22
C GLU A 315 -16.15 6.14 7.70
N PRO A 316 -15.64 6.79 8.75
CA PRO A 316 -14.26 6.59 9.23
C PRO A 316 -14.01 5.22 9.89
N LYS A 317 -15.05 4.39 10.02
CA LYS A 317 -14.96 3.00 10.49
C LYS A 317 -14.81 2.00 9.34
N ALA A 318 -15.15 2.39 8.11
CA ALA A 318 -15.15 1.49 6.97
C ALA A 318 -13.72 1.27 6.43
N PHE A 319 -12.88 2.30 6.45
CA PHE A 319 -11.46 2.20 6.09
C PHE A 319 -10.63 3.35 6.71
N PRO A 320 -9.36 3.16 7.10
CA PRO A 320 -8.67 1.89 7.32
C PRO A 320 -9.48 0.94 8.20
N TYR A 321 -9.32 -0.37 7.99
CA TYR A 321 -10.00 -1.38 8.81
C TYR A 321 -9.65 -1.18 10.28
N ARG A 322 -10.57 -1.49 11.19
CA ARG A 322 -10.38 -1.31 12.63
C ARG A 322 -10.55 -2.61 13.38
N LEU A 323 -9.80 -2.74 14.47
CA LEU A 323 -9.96 -3.78 15.46
C LEU A 323 -11.12 -3.47 16.40
N SER A 324 -11.51 -4.46 17.19
CA SER A 324 -12.54 -4.34 18.23
C SER A 324 -12.25 -3.23 19.25
N ASP A 325 -10.98 -2.97 19.53
CA ASP A 325 -10.51 -1.90 20.42
C ASP A 325 -10.50 -0.51 19.75
N GLY A 326 -10.84 -0.43 18.45
CA GLY A 326 -10.89 0.79 17.66
C GLY A 326 -9.55 1.21 17.03
N SER A 327 -8.45 0.51 17.30
CA SER A 327 -7.15 0.72 16.65
C SER A 327 -7.21 0.30 15.17
N HIS A 328 -6.31 0.85 14.34
CA HIS A 328 -6.30 0.51 12.91
C HIS A 328 -5.66 -0.87 12.68
N ALA A 329 -6.33 -1.70 11.90
CA ALA A 329 -5.87 -2.99 11.43
C ALA A 329 -5.13 -2.86 10.10
N ILE A 330 -4.15 -3.75 9.88
CA ILE A 330 -3.48 -3.93 8.59
C ILE A 330 -2.86 -2.62 8.04
N VAL A 331 -2.23 -1.85 8.95
CA VAL A 331 -1.55 -0.59 8.63
C VAL A 331 -0.04 -0.74 8.66
N SER A 332 0.66 -0.04 7.78
CA SER A 332 2.11 0.14 7.84
C SER A 332 2.42 1.56 8.33
N LEU A 333 2.74 1.68 9.62
CA LEU A 333 3.12 2.96 10.22
C LEU A 333 4.38 3.51 9.56
N GLU A 334 5.40 2.67 9.38
CA GLU A 334 6.65 3.06 8.74
C GLU A 334 6.44 3.58 7.32
N ALA A 335 5.65 2.86 6.50
CA ALA A 335 5.36 3.31 5.15
C ALA A 335 4.56 4.62 5.14
N GLY A 336 3.61 4.82 6.08
CA GLY A 336 2.89 6.09 6.22
C GLY A 336 3.81 7.28 6.54
N VAL A 337 4.82 7.05 7.37
CA VAL A 337 5.87 8.03 7.67
C VAL A 337 6.70 8.33 6.42
N GLN A 338 7.12 7.30 5.68
CA GLN A 338 7.85 7.46 4.41
C GLN A 338 7.01 8.19 3.35
N LEU A 339 5.71 7.90 3.26
CA LEU A 339 4.77 8.60 2.38
C LEU A 339 4.75 10.09 2.69
N THR A 340 4.58 10.43 3.96
CA THR A 340 4.57 11.82 4.42
C THR A 340 5.88 12.53 4.06
N ALA A 341 7.03 11.88 4.27
CA ALA A 341 8.32 12.43 3.88
C ALA A 341 8.45 12.64 2.36
N SER A 342 7.96 11.70 1.55
CA SER A 342 8.04 11.75 0.09
C SER A 342 7.20 12.88 -0.55
N GLU A 343 6.12 13.29 0.11
CA GLU A 343 5.31 14.45 -0.30
C GLU A 343 6.01 15.79 -0.05
N GLY A 344 7.25 15.76 0.46
CA GLY A 344 7.98 16.94 0.90
C GLY A 344 7.38 17.58 2.16
N ARG A 345 6.42 16.90 2.80
CA ARG A 345 5.90 17.32 4.08
C ARG A 345 6.91 16.95 5.16
N ARG A 346 7.14 17.89 6.06
CA ARG A 346 8.01 17.64 7.22
C ARG A 346 7.27 16.68 8.14
N ILE A 347 7.92 15.58 8.52
CA ILE A 347 7.44 14.76 9.63
C ILE A 347 7.60 15.60 10.89
N THR A 348 6.48 15.90 11.54
CA THR A 348 6.46 16.70 12.76
C THR A 348 6.22 15.85 14.00
N VAL A 349 5.99 14.54 13.88
CA VAL A 349 5.78 13.68 15.06
C VAL A 349 7.10 13.02 15.43
N CYS A 350 7.55 13.21 16.66
CA CYS A 350 8.77 12.59 17.18
C CYS A 350 8.59 11.08 17.28
N PRO A 351 9.51 10.26 16.74
CA PRO A 351 9.38 8.79 16.84
C PRO A 351 9.58 8.27 18.27
N LEU A 352 10.30 9.00 19.13
CA LEU A 352 10.63 8.54 20.47
C LEU A 352 9.50 8.78 21.48
N CYS A 353 8.75 9.87 21.33
CA CYS A 353 7.75 10.30 22.33
C CYS A 353 6.40 10.72 21.72
N GLU A 354 6.22 10.60 20.41
CA GLU A 354 4.99 10.96 19.66
C GLU A 354 4.58 12.44 19.76
N ALA A 355 5.42 13.31 20.34
CA ALA A 355 5.15 14.73 20.43
C ALA A 355 5.19 15.39 19.04
N ASN A 356 4.25 16.31 18.80
CA ASN A 356 4.25 17.15 17.59
C ASN A 356 5.24 18.32 17.75
N VAL A 357 6.29 18.33 16.93
CA VAL A 357 7.46 19.20 17.01
C VAL A 357 7.77 19.84 15.67
N SER A 358 8.15 21.12 15.72
CA SER A 358 8.50 21.90 14.54
C SER A 358 9.98 21.74 14.12
N ASP A 359 10.87 21.46 15.08
CA ASP A 359 12.30 21.21 14.85
C ASP A 359 12.69 19.87 15.48
N MET A 360 12.65 18.81 14.66
CA MET A 360 12.95 17.45 15.08
C MET A 360 14.36 17.31 15.67
N ARG A 361 15.35 17.99 15.08
CA ARG A 361 16.75 17.95 15.55
C ARG A 361 16.88 18.53 16.94
N ASN A 362 16.24 19.67 17.17
CA ASN A 362 16.31 20.31 18.48
C ASN A 362 15.67 19.43 19.55
N HIS A 363 14.51 18.84 19.25
CA HIS A 363 13.77 18.01 20.17
C HIS A 363 14.46 16.66 20.44
N VAL A 364 14.78 15.88 19.40
CA VAL A 364 15.45 14.58 19.52
C VAL A 364 16.86 14.73 20.11
N GLY A 365 17.56 15.82 19.81
CA GLY A 365 18.85 16.10 20.45
C GLY A 365 18.76 16.25 21.97
N LEU A 366 17.66 16.78 22.52
CA LEU A 366 17.45 16.82 23.97
C LEU A 366 17.22 15.42 24.54
N HIS A 367 16.52 14.55 23.81
CA HIS A 367 16.37 13.15 24.20
C HIS A 367 17.72 12.41 24.24
N ILE A 368 18.56 12.63 23.22
CA ILE A 368 19.91 12.08 23.18
C ILE A 368 20.74 12.57 24.38
N LEU A 369 20.71 13.87 24.70
CA LEU A 369 21.45 14.40 25.86
C LEU A 369 21.00 13.81 27.20
N ARG A 370 19.69 13.69 27.41
CA ARG A 370 19.13 13.11 28.62
C ARG A 370 19.53 11.65 28.76
N SER A 371 19.39 10.88 27.68
CA SER A 371 19.83 9.48 27.62
C SER A 371 21.33 9.34 27.95
N LEU A 372 22.19 10.11 27.28
CA LEU A 372 23.65 10.08 27.53
C LEU A 372 24.05 10.51 28.95
N SER A 373 23.19 11.26 29.63
CA SER A 373 23.41 11.77 30.99
C SER A 373 22.67 10.99 32.07
N ASN A 374 22.01 9.88 31.70
CA ASN A 374 21.14 9.09 32.58
C ASN A 374 20.11 9.97 33.32
N MET A 375 19.48 10.89 32.60
CA MET A 375 18.36 11.69 33.09
C MET A 375 17.05 11.02 32.68
N PRO A 376 16.03 10.97 33.56
CA PRO A 376 14.72 10.43 33.21
C PRO A 376 14.03 11.32 32.16
N GLU A 377 13.19 10.68 31.35
CA GLU A 377 12.36 11.36 30.36
C GLU A 377 10.95 11.56 30.91
N GLU A 378 10.43 12.78 30.77
CA GLU A 378 9.10 13.17 31.19
C GLU A 378 8.37 13.85 30.01
N PRO A 379 7.34 13.20 29.41
CA PRO A 379 6.87 11.83 29.70
C PRO A 379 7.88 10.75 29.28
N PRO A 380 7.74 9.50 29.78
CA PRO A 380 8.55 8.37 29.34
C PRO A 380 8.48 8.19 27.82
N LEU A 381 9.61 7.85 27.21
CA LEU A 381 9.67 7.57 25.78
C LEU A 381 8.89 6.29 25.44
N LYS A 382 8.23 6.32 24.29
CA LYS A 382 7.65 5.14 23.65
C LYS A 382 8.74 4.22 23.10
N GLU A 383 9.77 4.83 22.52
CA GLU A 383 10.96 4.14 22.03
C GLU A 383 12.23 4.72 22.65
N LEU A 384 13.15 3.86 23.06
CA LEU A 384 14.40 4.30 23.66
C LEU A 384 15.33 4.91 22.61
N VAL A 385 16.14 5.89 23.03
CA VAL A 385 17.23 6.41 22.21
C VAL A 385 18.24 5.30 21.93
N GLY A 386 18.72 5.24 20.69
CA GLY A 386 19.74 4.31 20.27
C GLY A 386 21.06 4.49 21.03
N ILE A 387 21.71 3.38 21.36
CA ILE A 387 22.89 3.37 22.25
C ILE A 387 24.16 3.79 21.49
N ILE A 388 24.31 3.36 20.24
CA ILE A 388 25.55 3.51 19.47
C ILE A 388 25.36 4.59 18.40
N LEU A 389 25.99 5.74 18.60
CA LEU A 389 25.97 6.86 17.65
C LEU A 389 24.55 7.21 17.14
N PRO A 390 23.58 7.51 18.03
CA PRO A 390 22.19 7.78 17.64
C PRO A 390 22.08 8.93 16.63
N CYS A 391 21.14 8.80 15.69
CA CYS A 391 20.87 9.82 14.69
C CYS A 391 20.31 11.09 15.33
N GLY A 392 20.88 12.25 14.99
CA GLY A 392 20.40 13.54 15.50
C GLY A 392 18.98 13.94 15.06
N PHE A 393 18.36 13.20 14.14
CA PHE A 393 16.98 13.44 13.69
C PHE A 393 15.95 12.45 14.26
N CYS A 394 16.26 11.17 14.34
CA CYS A 394 15.29 10.17 14.83
C CYS A 394 15.68 9.51 16.15
N GLY A 395 16.94 9.66 16.58
CA GLY A 395 17.45 9.09 17.82
C GLY A 395 17.82 7.61 17.72
N HIS A 396 17.49 6.91 16.62
CA HIS A 396 17.88 5.52 16.41
C HIS A 396 19.35 5.34 16.00
N SER A 397 19.88 4.15 16.27
CA SER A 397 21.27 3.75 15.99
C SER A 397 21.33 2.71 14.88
N GLY A 398 22.44 2.65 14.13
CA GLY A 398 22.74 1.57 13.19
C GLY A 398 21.98 1.60 11.85
N MET A 399 21.07 2.56 11.65
CA MET A 399 20.32 2.68 10.41
C MET A 399 21.18 3.30 9.30
N PRO A 400 21.38 2.63 8.14
CA PRO A 400 22.23 3.15 7.06
C PRO A 400 21.67 4.47 6.50
N GLU A 401 20.34 4.63 6.48
CA GLU A 401 19.73 5.86 6.02
C GLU A 401 20.00 7.06 6.95
N CYS A 402 20.36 6.80 8.21
CA CYS A 402 20.74 7.82 9.19
C CYS A 402 22.21 8.23 9.10
N ALA A 403 23.00 7.60 8.23
CA ALA A 403 24.34 8.07 7.91
C ALA A 403 24.27 9.53 7.40
N ILE A 404 25.26 10.32 7.81
CA ILE A 404 25.34 11.74 7.47
C ILE A 404 26.71 12.08 6.92
N THR A 405 26.71 12.77 5.79
CA THR A 405 27.90 13.23 5.11
C THR A 405 27.90 14.75 5.11
N ILE A 406 29.04 15.37 5.43
CA ILE A 406 29.25 16.81 5.26
C ILE A 406 30.03 17.03 3.98
N ILE A 407 29.62 18.06 3.24
CA ILE A 407 30.34 18.63 2.13
C ILE A 407 30.97 19.93 2.63
N VAL A 408 32.31 19.99 2.65
CA VAL A 408 33.04 21.18 3.08
C VAL A 408 33.56 21.91 1.84
N PRO A 409 32.86 22.95 1.35
CA PRO A 409 33.36 23.77 0.25
C PRO A 409 34.42 24.77 0.74
N ASN A 410 35.44 25.07 -0.07
CA ASN A 410 36.56 25.94 0.33
C ASN A 410 36.15 27.35 0.80
N ASN A 411 35.09 27.91 0.22
CA ASN A 411 34.68 29.31 0.42
C ASN A 411 33.19 29.46 0.72
N ALA A 412 32.53 28.41 1.19
CA ALA A 412 31.11 28.46 1.53
C ALA A 412 30.83 27.74 2.86
N ALA A 413 29.63 27.94 3.40
CA ALA A 413 29.21 27.22 4.58
C ALA A 413 29.15 25.71 4.29
N PRO A 414 29.52 24.85 5.24
CA PRO A 414 29.33 23.42 5.12
C PRO A 414 27.87 23.08 4.80
N THR A 415 27.67 22.17 3.86
CA THR A 415 26.37 21.56 3.61
C THR A 415 26.42 20.10 4.05
N TRP A 416 25.25 19.48 4.23
CA TRP A 416 25.18 18.10 4.70
C TRP A 416 24.06 17.36 3.99
N THR A 417 24.22 16.05 3.90
CA THR A 417 23.27 15.14 3.28
C THR A 417 23.05 13.93 4.18
N THR A 418 21.80 13.53 4.31
CA THR A 418 21.35 12.30 4.96
C THR A 418 20.06 11.87 4.27
N THR A 419 19.78 10.57 4.35
CA THR A 419 18.57 9.92 3.86
C THR A 419 17.57 9.64 4.99
N CYS A 420 17.85 10.06 6.23
CA CYS A 420 16.95 9.89 7.35
C CYS A 420 15.60 10.51 7.03
N MET A 421 14.52 9.75 7.19
CA MET A 421 13.17 10.22 6.89
C MET A 421 12.79 11.45 7.74
N TYR A 422 13.29 11.53 8.97
CA TYR A 422 13.07 12.63 9.93
C TYR A 422 13.97 13.86 9.67
N LYS A 423 14.65 13.93 8.53
CA LYS A 423 15.54 15.04 8.17
C LYS A 423 14.83 16.39 8.28
N HIS A 424 15.38 17.26 9.12
CA HIS A 424 14.97 18.65 9.23
C HIS A 424 16.04 19.60 8.68
N ILE A 425 15.66 20.54 7.80
CA ILE A 425 16.59 21.53 7.24
C ILE A 425 16.81 22.65 8.26
N PHE A 426 18.06 22.88 8.64
CA PHE A 426 18.45 23.95 9.56
C PHE A 426 19.67 24.73 9.03
N ARG A 427 19.88 25.94 9.57
CA ARG A 427 21.07 26.76 9.26
C ARG A 427 22.20 26.38 10.18
N TYR A 428 23.29 25.86 9.61
CA TYR A 428 24.43 25.32 10.36
C TYR A 428 24.96 26.28 11.44
N GLY A 429 25.32 27.51 11.07
CA GLY A 429 25.88 28.48 12.03
C GLY A 429 24.93 28.89 13.15
N SER A 430 23.61 28.91 12.90
CA SER A 430 22.62 29.19 13.95
C SER A 430 22.46 28.00 14.90
N ALA A 431 22.48 26.78 14.36
CA ALA A 431 22.40 25.55 15.14
C ALA A 431 23.67 25.30 15.97
N ASP A 432 24.84 25.69 15.45
CA ASP A 432 26.11 25.60 16.16
C ASP A 432 26.21 26.59 17.31
N VAL A 433 25.57 27.76 17.25
CA VAL A 433 25.56 28.68 18.41
C VAL A 433 24.54 28.24 19.46
N GLY A 434 23.42 27.65 19.01
CA GLY A 434 22.26 27.43 19.85
C GLY A 434 21.52 28.72 20.17
N SER A 435 20.29 28.62 20.66
CA SER A 435 19.49 29.76 21.10
C SER A 435 18.55 29.38 22.23
N LYS A 436 17.98 30.33 22.95
CA LYS A 436 17.02 30.02 24.04
C LYS A 436 15.83 29.19 23.56
N THR A 437 15.39 29.36 22.31
CA THR A 437 14.27 28.60 21.73
C THR A 437 14.72 27.30 21.06
N THR A 438 15.98 27.23 20.63
CA THR A 438 16.60 26.04 20.00
C THR A 438 17.94 25.74 20.67
N PRO A 439 17.95 25.28 21.93
CA PRO A 439 19.17 25.16 22.72
C PRO A 439 20.11 24.06 22.19
N CYS A 440 19.58 23.05 21.50
CA CYS A 440 20.34 21.90 21.04
C CYS A 440 21.38 22.28 19.96
N ARG A 441 22.67 22.00 20.21
CA ARG A 441 23.76 22.12 19.25
C ARG A 441 24.14 20.78 18.63
N ASN A 442 23.23 19.80 18.62
CA ASN A 442 23.46 18.52 17.94
C ASN A 442 23.51 18.75 16.42
N ILE A 443 24.70 18.99 15.89
CA ILE A 443 24.95 19.21 14.47
C ILE A 443 25.93 18.15 13.97
N PRO A 444 25.93 17.84 12.66
CA PRO A 444 26.94 16.99 12.07
C PRO A 444 28.29 17.73 12.12
N LEU A 445 29.33 17.04 12.57
CA LEU A 445 30.70 17.53 12.65
C LEU A 445 31.64 16.65 11.85
N LYS A 446 32.64 17.25 11.23
CA LYS A 446 33.79 16.53 10.69
C LYS A 446 34.73 16.21 11.85
N CYS A 447 35.09 14.93 12.03
CA CYS A 447 36.14 14.56 12.96
C CYS A 447 37.51 14.96 12.38
N GLU A 448 38.21 15.91 13.00
CA GLU A 448 39.55 16.35 12.53
C GLU A 448 40.64 15.30 12.79
N LEU A 449 40.38 14.31 13.65
CA LEU A 449 41.30 13.18 13.86
C LEU A 449 41.21 12.16 12.70
N CYS A 450 40.00 11.88 12.19
CA CYS A 450 39.81 11.04 11.00
C CYS A 450 40.29 11.74 9.72
N TYR A 451 40.06 13.05 9.63
CA TYR A 451 40.29 13.84 8.43
C TYR A 451 41.10 15.10 8.76
N PRO A 452 42.39 14.97 9.08
CA PRO A 452 43.23 16.08 9.50
C PRO A 452 43.25 17.18 8.42
N VAL A 453 43.15 18.43 8.86
CA VAL A 453 43.33 19.58 7.97
C VAL A 453 44.82 19.65 7.63
N LEU A 454 45.20 19.14 6.46
CA LEU A 454 46.56 19.30 5.97
C LEU A 454 46.85 20.80 5.80
N SER A 455 47.93 21.27 6.42
CA SER A 455 48.38 22.65 6.23
C SER A 455 48.61 22.88 4.73
N PRO A 456 48.21 24.04 4.18
CA PRO A 456 48.45 24.32 2.77
C PRO A 456 49.96 24.26 2.50
N GLU A 457 50.37 23.44 1.53
CA GLU A 457 51.79 23.32 1.17
C GLU A 457 52.33 24.70 0.78
N PRO A 458 53.41 25.19 1.45
CA PRO A 458 54.00 26.48 1.14
C PRO A 458 54.36 26.57 -0.34
N GLY A 459 53.83 27.56 -1.06
CA GLY A 459 54.17 27.83 -2.46
C GLY A 459 53.23 27.25 -3.53
N LYS A 460 52.25 26.42 -3.17
CA LYS A 460 51.17 26.04 -4.10
C LYS A 460 50.01 27.01 -3.96
N ALA A 461 50.03 28.08 -4.78
CA ALA A 461 48.92 29.01 -4.92
C ALA A 461 47.61 28.23 -5.09
N SER A 462 46.65 28.52 -4.20
CA SER A 462 45.35 27.86 -4.03
C SER A 462 44.72 27.44 -5.37
N ARG A 463 45.02 26.21 -5.81
CA ARG A 463 44.16 25.55 -6.80
C ARG A 463 42.82 25.33 -6.10
N LYS A 464 41.72 25.54 -6.82
CA LYS A 464 40.37 25.23 -6.34
C LYS A 464 40.33 23.76 -5.92
N THR A 465 40.55 23.48 -4.63
CA THR A 465 40.42 22.14 -4.07
C THR A 465 38.98 21.71 -4.27
N ALA A 466 38.77 20.51 -4.82
CA ALA A 466 37.43 19.97 -4.98
C ALA A 466 36.74 19.91 -3.60
N ALA A 467 35.41 20.04 -3.59
CA ALA A 467 34.64 19.87 -2.36
C ALA A 467 34.93 18.47 -1.80
N VAL A 468 35.25 18.41 -0.50
CA VAL A 468 35.54 17.14 0.17
C VAL A 468 34.26 16.63 0.82
N TYR A 469 33.92 15.39 0.53
CA TYR A 469 32.83 14.64 1.16
C TYR A 469 33.44 13.86 2.32
N VAL A 470 32.93 14.08 3.53
CA VAL A 470 33.41 13.41 4.73
C VAL A 470 32.24 12.82 5.49
N ASP A 471 32.41 11.61 5.99
CA ASP A 471 31.49 11.04 6.96
C ASP A 471 31.52 11.91 8.21
N ALA A 472 30.33 12.31 8.64
CA ALA A 472 30.15 13.21 9.74
C ALA A 472 29.62 12.50 10.97
N VAL A 473 30.00 13.03 12.13
CA VAL A 473 29.62 12.53 13.44
C VAL A 473 28.74 13.59 14.08
N TRP A 474 27.57 13.21 14.57
CA TRP A 474 26.75 14.13 15.36
C TRP A 474 27.51 14.62 16.58
N HIS A 475 27.39 15.91 16.93
CA HIS A 475 28.13 16.52 18.02
C HIS A 475 28.07 15.69 19.31
N TYR A 476 26.89 15.26 19.75
CA TYR A 476 26.76 14.48 20.99
C TYR A 476 27.34 13.06 20.88
N ASN A 477 27.60 12.58 19.66
CA ASN A 477 28.19 11.28 19.40
C ASN A 477 29.73 11.33 19.32
N MET A 478 30.34 12.52 19.34
CA MET A 478 31.78 12.67 19.22
C MET A 478 32.59 11.92 20.32
N PRO A 479 32.18 11.91 21.61
CA PRO A 479 32.87 11.10 22.62
C PRO A 479 32.90 9.60 22.28
N GLU A 480 31.77 9.05 21.84
CA GLU A 480 31.65 7.64 21.50
C GLU A 480 32.42 7.28 20.22
N HIS A 481 32.40 8.18 19.24
CA HIS A 481 33.21 8.05 18.02
C HIS A 481 34.71 8.01 18.35
N ILE A 482 35.21 8.89 19.22
CA ILE A 482 36.62 8.89 19.63
C ILE A 482 36.95 7.59 20.37
N LEU A 483 36.10 7.14 21.29
CA LEU A 483 36.34 5.89 22.03
C LEU A 483 36.46 4.67 21.12
N SER A 484 35.66 4.62 20.05
CA SER A 484 35.59 3.49 19.12
C SER A 484 36.65 3.54 18.01
N VAL A 485 36.87 4.72 17.40
CA VAL A 485 37.73 4.91 16.22
C VAL A 485 39.14 5.37 16.59
N HIS A 486 39.30 6.15 17.65
CA HIS A 486 40.55 6.81 18.06
C HIS A 486 41.00 6.31 19.44
N LYS A 487 41.33 5.02 19.51
CA LYS A 487 41.63 4.32 20.77
C LYS A 487 42.87 4.84 21.50
N GLU A 488 43.73 5.53 20.78
CA GLU A 488 44.96 6.16 21.27
C GLU A 488 44.74 7.40 22.15
N TYR A 489 43.54 8.02 22.11
CA TYR A 489 43.22 9.21 22.89
C TYR A 489 42.42 8.90 24.16
N SER A 490 42.70 9.67 25.22
CA SER A 490 41.90 9.69 26.44
C SER A 490 40.66 10.58 26.25
N VAL A 491 39.53 10.17 26.83
CA VAL A 491 38.26 10.90 26.77
C VAL A 491 37.82 11.21 28.20
N PRO A 492 37.76 12.49 28.61
CA PRO A 492 37.42 12.86 29.98
C PRO A 492 36.12 12.22 30.47
N GLY A 493 36.17 11.60 31.65
CA GLY A 493 35.03 10.92 32.28
C GLY A 493 34.64 9.57 31.70
N ARG A 494 35.32 9.09 30.63
CA ARG A 494 35.03 7.77 30.02
C ARG A 494 36.26 6.86 29.89
N ARG A 495 37.42 7.42 29.52
CA ARG A 495 38.69 6.69 29.39
C ARG A 495 39.85 7.60 29.79
N GLU A 496 40.50 7.27 30.90
CA GLU A 496 41.65 8.04 31.40
C GLU A 496 42.98 7.67 30.72
N ALA A 497 43.10 6.43 30.24
CA ALA A 497 44.29 5.98 29.50
C ALA A 497 44.33 6.54 28.07
N GLY A 498 45.48 7.06 27.65
CA GLY A 498 45.74 7.54 26.29
C GLY A 498 46.36 8.93 26.24
N VAL A 499 46.63 9.40 25.01
CA VAL A 499 47.10 10.77 24.76
C VAL A 499 45.94 11.75 24.99
N ALA A 500 46.20 12.87 25.65
CA ALA A 500 45.18 13.90 25.83
C ALA A 500 44.65 14.38 24.47
N LEU A 501 43.32 14.51 24.36
CA LEU A 501 42.70 15.04 23.14
C LEU A 501 43.16 16.47 22.85
N PRO A 502 43.32 16.85 21.56
CA PRO A 502 43.59 18.23 21.20
C PRO A 502 42.54 19.19 21.79
N ALA A 503 42.98 20.33 22.35
CA ALA A 503 42.11 21.26 23.06
C ALA A 503 40.90 21.75 22.23
N HIS A 504 41.05 21.87 20.90
CA HIS A 504 39.95 22.26 20.01
C HIS A 504 38.88 21.15 19.89
N ILE A 505 39.25 19.87 19.84
CA ILE A 505 38.30 18.75 19.83
C ILE A 505 37.52 18.72 21.14
N LEU A 506 38.20 18.87 22.28
CA LEU A 506 37.53 18.93 23.57
C LEU A 506 36.53 20.08 23.61
N ARG A 507 36.92 21.29 23.21
CA ARG A 507 36.02 22.46 23.15
C ARG A 507 34.77 22.18 22.31
N VAL A 508 34.94 21.48 21.19
CA VAL A 508 33.83 21.10 20.30
C VAL A 508 32.90 20.08 20.95
N MET A 509 33.39 19.19 21.82
CA MET A 509 32.57 18.21 22.57
C MET A 509 31.86 18.78 23.80
N GLY A 510 32.17 20.03 24.18
CA GLY A 510 31.62 20.66 25.38
C GLY A 510 30.15 21.04 25.22
N LEU A 511 29.33 20.66 26.21
CA LEU A 511 27.95 21.14 26.33
C LEU A 511 27.92 22.55 26.92
N THR A 512 27.11 23.42 26.34
CA THR A 512 26.84 24.76 26.87
C THR A 512 25.92 24.71 28.09
N GLU A 513 25.97 25.72 28.96
CA GLU A 513 25.02 25.85 30.07
C GLU A 513 23.55 25.87 29.59
N LEU A 514 23.32 26.40 28.40
CA LEU A 514 22.01 26.45 27.77
C LEU A 514 21.46 25.05 27.45
N GLU A 515 22.30 24.18 26.88
CA GLU A 515 21.95 22.78 26.58
C GLU A 515 21.70 22.00 27.87
N GLN A 516 22.59 22.14 28.85
CA GLN A 516 22.45 21.46 30.14
C GLN A 516 21.15 21.86 30.83
N LYS A 517 20.85 23.16 30.89
CA LYS A 517 19.59 23.66 31.46
C LYS A 517 18.37 23.14 30.71
N ALA A 518 18.37 23.15 29.37
CA ALA A 518 17.25 22.68 28.58
C ALA A 518 17.03 21.16 28.67
N ALA A 519 18.10 20.39 28.84
CA ALA A 519 18.05 18.95 29.04
C ALA A 519 17.81 18.55 30.51
N HIS A 520 17.70 19.51 31.44
CA HIS A 520 17.64 19.28 32.89
C HIS A 520 18.85 18.53 33.45
N ILE A 521 20.03 18.69 32.84
CA ILE A 521 21.28 18.10 33.31
C ILE A 521 21.86 19.01 34.41
N PRO A 522 22.15 18.48 35.62
CA PRO A 522 22.82 19.24 36.66
C PRO A 522 24.18 19.79 36.22
N LEU A 523 24.44 21.07 36.51
CA LEU A 523 25.66 21.78 36.07
C LEU A 523 26.96 21.15 36.60
N ASP A 524 26.89 20.38 37.69
CA ASP A 524 28.00 19.66 38.30
C ASP A 524 28.33 18.34 37.60
N ARG A 525 27.38 17.72 36.89
CA ARG A 525 27.62 16.47 36.13
C ARG A 525 28.47 16.68 34.89
N TRP A 526 28.42 17.87 34.28
CA TRP A 526 29.13 18.16 33.03
C TRP A 526 30.05 19.37 33.18
N LYS A 527 30.99 19.28 34.13
CA LYS A 527 32.18 20.14 34.14
C LYS A 527 33.38 19.31 33.68
N PRO A 528 33.67 19.24 32.37
CA PRO A 528 35.00 18.83 31.97
C PRO A 528 35.95 19.86 32.59
N SER A 529 36.99 19.42 33.29
CA SER A 529 37.94 20.32 33.96
C SER A 529 38.81 21.06 32.93
N TYR A 530 38.19 21.92 32.12
CA TYR A 530 38.87 22.69 31.07
C TYR A 530 39.87 23.69 31.64
N ASN A 531 39.59 24.20 32.83
CA ASN A 531 40.44 25.18 33.51
C ASN A 531 41.81 24.61 33.89
N ASP A 532 41.96 23.28 33.95
CA ASP A 532 43.24 22.64 34.25
C ASP A 532 44.06 22.39 32.97
N VAL A 533 43.40 22.06 31.85
CA VAL A 533 44.06 21.75 30.57
C VAL A 533 44.69 22.98 29.92
N GLU A 534 44.12 24.17 30.09
CA GLU A 534 44.75 25.42 29.62
C GLU A 534 46.00 25.80 30.44
N LYS A 535 46.12 25.34 31.69
CA LYS A 535 47.32 25.59 32.51
C LYS A 535 48.44 24.62 32.21
N GLU A 536 48.12 23.39 31.83
CA GLU A 536 49.11 22.32 31.60
C GLU A 536 49.75 22.37 30.20
N ASN A 537 49.08 22.96 29.20
CA ASN A 537 49.60 23.09 27.83
C ASN A 537 50.41 24.36 27.56
N ILE A 538 50.71 25.17 28.59
CA ILE A 538 51.66 26.28 28.44
C ILE A 538 53.06 25.69 28.62
N PRO A 539 53.89 25.54 27.56
CA PRO A 539 55.27 25.11 27.74
C PRO A 539 55.95 26.08 28.71
N ALA A 540 56.71 25.55 29.67
CA ALA A 540 57.41 26.32 30.69
C ALA A 540 58.32 27.37 30.06
N SER A 541 57.76 28.55 29.78
CA SER A 541 58.46 29.67 29.19
C SER A 541 59.26 30.36 30.27
N SER A 542 60.52 29.95 30.40
CA SER A 542 61.55 30.74 31.05
C SER A 542 61.66 32.10 30.35
N SER A 543 61.13 33.15 30.97
CA SER A 543 61.92 34.33 31.36
C SER A 543 61.02 35.50 31.76
N ARG A 544 61.41 36.10 32.88
CA ARG A 544 61.02 37.45 33.31
C ARG A 544 61.34 38.44 32.19
N GLN A 545 60.34 39.14 31.68
CA GLN A 545 60.50 40.57 31.39
C GLN A 545 59.22 41.34 31.72
N THR A 546 59.45 42.40 32.47
CA THR A 546 58.51 43.31 33.09
C THR A 546 58.02 44.35 32.07
N LYS A 547 56.73 44.71 32.18
CA LYS A 547 56.21 46.09 32.05
C LYS A 547 56.03 46.70 30.63
N ARG A 548 54.77 46.78 30.16
CA ARG A 548 54.02 48.06 29.99
C ARG A 548 52.65 47.83 29.36
N SER A 549 51.65 48.50 29.91
CA SER A 549 50.31 48.69 29.35
C SER A 549 50.35 49.41 28.00
N ALA A 550 49.56 48.93 27.03
CA ALA A 550 48.83 49.73 26.05
C ALA A 550 47.96 48.84 25.15
N ILE A 551 46.69 49.23 25.02
CA ILE A 551 45.84 49.11 23.82
C ILE A 551 45.30 47.71 23.48
N ALA A 552 43.98 47.59 23.65
CA ALA A 552 43.15 46.53 23.07
C ALA A 552 43.17 46.58 21.53
N PRO A 553 43.00 45.42 20.87
CA PRO A 553 42.23 45.38 19.65
C PRO A 553 41.08 44.37 19.73
N ALA A 554 39.90 44.86 19.37
CA ALA A 554 38.78 44.05 18.94
C ALA A 554 39.13 43.30 17.64
N VAL A 555 38.78 42.02 17.57
CA VAL A 555 38.66 41.29 16.30
C VAL A 555 37.32 40.56 16.30
N SER A 556 36.27 41.32 15.98
CA SER A 556 35.05 40.78 15.39
C SER A 556 35.23 40.77 13.87
N LEU A 557 34.77 39.70 13.23
CA LEU A 557 34.71 39.55 11.77
C LEU A 557 33.97 40.74 11.11
N PRO A 558 34.33 41.13 9.88
CA PRO A 558 33.75 42.31 9.23
C PRO A 558 32.26 42.13 8.93
N ALA A 559 31.46 43.02 9.50
CA ALA A 559 30.05 43.18 9.15
C ALA A 559 29.93 43.58 7.66
N LYS A 560 29.10 42.82 6.93
CA LYS A 560 28.74 43.11 5.53
C LYS A 560 28.05 44.48 5.42
N ARG A 561 28.45 45.26 4.41
CA ARG A 561 27.76 46.49 3.97
C ARG A 561 26.25 46.25 3.75
N PRO A 562 25.36 47.17 4.14
CA PRO A 562 23.96 47.12 3.79
C PRO A 562 23.79 47.32 2.28
N ARG A 563 23.11 46.37 1.62
CA ARG A 563 22.72 46.48 0.21
C ARG A 563 21.44 47.31 0.16
N ILE A 564 21.50 48.44 -0.55
CA ILE A 564 20.35 49.29 -0.87
C ILE A 564 19.31 48.44 -1.61
N ALA A 565 18.08 48.47 -1.12
CA ALA A 565 16.95 47.77 -1.70
C ALA A 565 16.46 48.50 -2.96
N THR A 566 16.73 47.95 -4.13
CA THR A 566 15.96 48.24 -5.35
C THR A 566 14.68 47.40 -5.32
N GLN A 567 13.54 48.09 -5.36
CA GLN A 567 12.21 47.48 -5.45
C GLN A 567 12.05 46.65 -6.74
N PRO A 568 11.36 45.50 -6.71
CA PRO A 568 10.91 44.85 -7.94
C PRO A 568 9.60 45.46 -8.43
N LEU A 569 9.59 45.81 -9.73
CA LEU A 569 8.37 46.10 -10.49
C LEU A 569 7.41 44.91 -10.44
N LEU A 570 6.17 45.18 -10.03
CA LEU A 570 5.01 44.33 -10.22
C LEU A 570 4.75 44.12 -11.72
N THR A 571 4.83 42.87 -12.17
CA THR A 571 4.19 42.44 -13.43
C THR A 571 3.05 41.50 -13.07
N ALA A 572 1.83 41.99 -13.31
CA ALA A 572 0.61 41.22 -13.21
C ALA A 572 0.62 40.10 -14.27
N ARG A 573 0.28 38.88 -13.85
CA ARG A 573 -0.13 37.80 -14.75
C ARG A 573 -1.58 37.45 -14.45
N THR A 574 -2.42 37.83 -15.40
CA THR A 574 -3.80 37.38 -15.59
C THR A 574 -3.82 35.86 -15.75
N LEU A 575 -4.64 35.18 -14.95
CA LEU A 575 -4.99 33.78 -15.15
C LEU A 575 -6.41 33.73 -15.72
N VAL A 576 -6.50 33.30 -16.97
CA VAL A 576 -7.71 32.74 -17.56
C VAL A 576 -7.57 31.22 -17.42
N VAL A 577 -8.40 30.63 -16.57
CA VAL A 577 -9.01 29.29 -16.72
C VAL A 577 -10.37 29.35 -16.05
#